data_AF-A0A1S3CNZ6-F1
#
_entry.id   AF-A0A1S3CNZ6-F1
#
_cell.length_a   1.000
_cell.length_b   1.000
_cell.length_c   1.000
_cell.angle_alpha   90.00
_cell.angle_beta   90.00
_cell.angle_gamma   90.00
#
_symmetry.space_group_name_H-M   'P 1'
#
loop_
_entity.id
_entity.type
_entity.pdbx_description
1 polymer ?
#
loop_
_entity_poly.entity_id
_entity_poly.type
_entity_poly.pdbx_seq_one_letter_code
_entity_poly.pdbx_strand_id
1 'polypeptide(L)'
;MGPLSKSNCSKIFSEQGCGLCLRVLDGPETLSEHQDICCITAPVHQGTSLPPTDLSDGYEEDRSDRGLGAIAMDCVMAGGGSDGALDICVWICLVDEDEKLIFNTFVQPQIPITNYRHEVTGLKEEHLRYAMPLKNVQEKVLKLLLNGESIGRLRSNGGKAKLLVGHDLEHDLDCLRMNYPDHMLRDTARYHPLMKTNLVSHSLKYLTRAYLGYDIRQDGHDPYENCVSVMRLYKRMRSLDHRRQVMTRSVTPSCIQYVAPNLDSHSAKDLEKMTPDELYEMSRTNFKCWCHDSRRVMQT
;
A
#
# COMPACT_ATOMS: atom_id res chain seq x y z
N MET A 1 -14.39 26.62 8.50
CA MET A 1 -12.92 26.72 8.35
C MET A 1 -12.59 28.12 7.85
N GLY A 2 -11.91 28.95 8.66
CA GLY A 2 -11.49 30.31 8.24
C GLY A 2 -10.44 30.28 7.12
N PRO A 3 -10.16 31.42 6.46
CA PRO A 3 -9.30 31.47 5.29
C PRO A 3 -7.84 31.36 5.73
N LEU A 4 -7.34 30.14 5.90
CA LEU A 4 -5.92 29.91 5.78
C LEU A 4 -5.59 30.02 4.28
N SER A 5 -4.91 31.11 3.90
CA SER A 5 -4.43 31.24 2.54
C SER A 5 -3.47 30.09 2.25
N LYS A 6 -3.67 29.41 1.11
CA LYS A 6 -2.74 28.38 0.63
C LYS A 6 -1.30 28.87 0.60
N SER A 7 -1.08 30.18 0.42
CA SER A 7 0.23 30.82 0.46
C SER A 7 0.89 30.77 1.83
N ASN A 8 0.15 30.98 2.93
CA ASN A 8 0.71 30.93 4.27
C ASN A 8 1.10 29.50 4.65
N CYS A 9 0.23 28.51 4.36
CA CYS A 9 0.56 27.10 4.57
C CYS A 9 1.76 26.67 3.72
N SER A 10 1.83 27.12 2.46
CA SER A 10 2.96 26.85 1.56
C SER A 10 4.26 27.46 2.09
N LYS A 11 4.21 28.68 2.63
CA LYS A 11 5.39 29.33 3.23
C LYS A 11 5.86 28.59 4.47
N ILE A 12 4.94 28.26 5.39
CA ILE A 12 5.26 27.49 6.61
C ILE A 12 5.90 26.14 6.24
N PHE A 13 5.31 25.41 5.28
CA PHE A 13 5.87 24.14 4.85
C PHE A 13 7.23 24.31 4.15
N SER A 14 7.45 25.40 3.42
CA SER A 14 8.76 25.66 2.79
C SER A 14 9.85 25.93 3.83
N GLU A 15 9.50 26.52 4.98
CA GLU A 15 10.44 26.86 6.06
C GLU A 15 10.64 25.72 7.07
N GLN A 16 9.62 24.88 7.29
CA GLN A 16 9.55 23.93 8.40
C GLN A 16 9.12 22.52 7.99
N GLY A 17 8.73 22.32 6.72
CA GLY A 17 8.21 21.06 6.21
C GLY A 17 9.28 20.17 5.61
N CYS A 18 9.25 18.89 5.95
CA CYS A 18 10.04 17.87 5.27
C CYS A 18 9.36 17.44 3.97
N GLY A 19 10.01 17.65 2.82
CA GLY A 19 9.50 17.24 1.52
C GLY A 19 9.34 15.72 1.35
N LEU A 20 10.06 14.91 2.14
CA LEU A 20 10.02 13.44 2.06
C LEU A 20 8.88 12.85 2.90
N CYS A 21 8.83 13.16 4.20
CA CYS A 21 7.82 12.59 5.09
C CYS A 21 6.59 13.46 5.32
N LEU A 22 6.53 14.65 4.70
CA LEU A 22 5.43 15.62 4.82
C LEU A 22 5.17 16.13 6.25
N ARG A 23 6.08 15.88 7.20
CA ARG A 23 5.99 16.39 8.57
C ARG A 23 6.35 17.87 8.60
N VAL A 24 5.55 18.66 9.31
CA VAL A 24 5.88 20.04 9.68
C VAL A 24 6.54 20.00 11.05
N LEU A 25 7.74 20.57 11.16
CA LEU A 25 8.59 20.56 12.35
C LEU A 25 8.56 21.93 13.05
N ASP A 26 9.12 22.00 14.25
CA ASP A 26 9.04 23.20 15.10
C ASP A 26 9.89 24.37 14.60
N GLY A 27 10.81 24.14 13.64
CA GLY A 27 11.67 25.17 13.08
C GLY A 27 12.65 24.66 12.01
N PRO A 28 13.46 25.56 11.42
CA PRO A 28 14.42 25.20 10.38
C PRO A 28 15.60 24.36 10.89
N GLU A 29 16.02 24.55 12.14
CA GLU A 29 17.11 23.76 12.76
C GLU A 29 16.68 22.29 12.91
N THR A 30 15.49 22.05 13.47
CA THR A 30 14.92 20.70 13.60
C THR A 30 14.63 20.07 12.23
N LEU A 31 14.29 20.87 11.22
CA LEU A 31 14.18 20.41 9.84
C LEU A 31 15.52 19.92 9.29
N SER A 32 16.60 20.66 9.49
CA SER A 32 17.94 20.26 9.04
C SER A 32 18.36 18.94 9.67
N GLU A 33 18.23 18.80 11.00
CA GLU A 33 18.54 17.56 11.71
C GLU A 33 17.66 16.38 11.25
N HIS A 34 16.38 16.66 10.97
CA HIS A 34 15.44 15.65 10.50
C HIS A 34 15.76 15.18 9.07
N GLN A 35 16.21 16.06 8.18
CA GLN A 35 16.49 15.73 6.78
C GLN A 35 17.57 14.64 6.67
N ASP A 36 18.60 14.70 7.52
CA ASP A 36 19.70 13.74 7.53
C ASP A 36 19.24 12.31 7.86
N ILE A 37 18.20 12.16 8.67
CA ILE A 37 17.65 10.85 9.07
C ILE A 37 16.37 10.47 8.33
N CYS A 38 15.77 11.39 7.58
CA CYS A 38 14.53 11.14 6.85
C CYS A 38 14.76 10.50 5.49
N CYS A 39 15.94 10.72 4.90
CA CYS A 39 16.36 10.03 3.69
C CYS A 39 16.64 8.55 4.01
N ILE A 40 15.96 7.64 3.31
CA ILE A 40 16.11 6.21 3.52
C ILE A 40 17.13 5.69 2.52
N THR A 41 18.04 4.83 2.98
CA THR A 41 19.00 4.15 2.09
C THR A 41 18.26 3.22 1.13
N ALA A 42 18.55 3.30 -0.16
CA ALA A 42 18.01 2.37 -1.16
C ALA A 42 18.23 0.90 -0.73
N PRO A 43 17.27 0.01 -0.97
CA PRO A 43 17.46 -1.42 -0.70
C PRO A 43 18.64 -1.97 -1.52
N VAL A 44 19.34 -2.95 -0.96
CA VAL A 44 20.42 -3.62 -1.70
C VAL A 44 19.79 -4.40 -2.85
N HIS A 45 20.20 -4.08 -4.07
CA HIS A 45 19.75 -4.77 -5.27
C HIS A 45 20.18 -6.24 -5.23
N GLN A 46 19.23 -7.14 -5.46
CA GLN A 46 19.50 -8.57 -5.51
C GLN A 46 19.31 -9.13 -6.94
N GLY A 47 18.59 -8.41 -7.80
CA GLY A 47 18.44 -8.74 -9.23
C GLY A 47 17.87 -10.14 -9.47
N THR A 48 18.08 -10.69 -10.66
CA THR A 48 17.74 -12.09 -11.00
C THR A 48 18.64 -13.13 -10.32
N SER A 49 19.58 -12.70 -9.48
CA SER A 49 20.47 -13.60 -8.75
C SER A 49 19.83 -14.25 -7.52
N LEU A 50 18.67 -13.76 -7.09
CA LEU A 50 17.86 -14.43 -6.08
C LEU A 50 17.34 -15.76 -6.62
N PRO A 51 17.73 -16.90 -6.04
CA PRO A 51 17.08 -18.15 -6.38
C PRO A 51 15.59 -18.06 -6.02
N PRO A 52 14.71 -18.77 -6.73
CA PRO A 52 13.36 -19.03 -6.25
C PRO A 52 13.45 -19.52 -4.80
N THR A 53 12.87 -18.74 -3.89
CA THR A 53 13.04 -18.89 -2.45
C THR A 53 11.64 -18.92 -1.86
N ASP A 54 11.30 -20.09 -1.33
CA ASP A 54 10.02 -20.32 -0.69
C ASP A 54 10.25 -20.51 0.80
N LEU A 55 10.22 -19.40 1.54
CA LEU A 55 10.34 -19.41 3.01
C LEU A 55 8.96 -19.46 3.67
N SER A 56 7.89 -19.68 2.90
CA SER A 56 6.51 -19.69 3.42
C SER A 56 6.23 -20.82 4.41
N ASP A 57 6.92 -21.95 4.30
CA ASP A 57 6.72 -23.11 5.19
C ASP A 57 7.50 -23.00 6.51
N GLY A 58 8.44 -22.06 6.62
CA GLY A 58 9.19 -21.74 7.85
C GLY A 58 8.97 -20.31 8.37
N TYR A 59 8.10 -19.53 7.72
CA TYR A 59 7.70 -18.20 8.18
C TYR A 59 6.77 -18.34 9.40
N GLU A 60 7.38 -18.59 10.56
CA GLU A 60 6.72 -18.40 11.85
C GLU A 60 6.91 -16.96 12.28
N GLU A 61 5.86 -16.16 12.13
CA GLU A 61 5.83 -14.80 12.67
C GLU A 61 5.92 -14.88 14.20
N ASP A 62 6.93 -14.25 14.79
CA ASP A 62 7.10 -14.20 16.25
C ASP A 62 5.80 -13.64 16.86
N ARG A 63 5.11 -14.49 17.64
CA ARG A 63 3.69 -14.35 18.04
C ARG A 63 3.44 -13.22 19.05
N SER A 64 4.34 -12.25 19.16
CA SER A 64 4.21 -11.12 20.06
C SER A 64 3.42 -9.97 19.42
N ASP A 65 2.09 -10.06 19.50
CA ASP A 65 1.17 -8.93 19.75
C ASP A 65 1.27 -7.65 18.87
N ARG A 66 1.74 -7.75 17.62
CA ARG A 66 1.81 -6.58 16.70
C ARG A 66 0.72 -6.59 15.64
N GLY A 67 -0.54 -6.36 16.03
CA GLY A 67 -1.58 -5.85 15.12
C GLY A 67 -1.88 -6.65 13.83
N LEU A 68 -2.61 -6.02 12.90
CA LEU A 68 -2.70 -6.52 11.52
C LEU A 68 -1.37 -6.24 10.82
N GLY A 69 -0.52 -7.26 10.69
CA GLY A 69 0.69 -7.16 9.87
C GLY A 69 0.37 -6.91 8.39
N ALA A 70 1.36 -6.42 7.64
CA ALA A 70 1.26 -6.20 6.20
C ALA A 70 2.31 -7.02 5.45
N ILE A 71 1.96 -7.41 4.22
CA ILE A 71 2.84 -8.06 3.26
C ILE A 71 2.85 -7.19 2.01
N ALA A 72 4.04 -6.83 1.53
CA ALA A 72 4.19 -6.17 0.24
C ALA A 72 4.38 -7.21 -0.87
N MET A 73 3.82 -6.94 -2.03
CA MET A 73 3.88 -7.78 -3.21
C MET A 73 4.19 -6.94 -4.44
N ASP A 74 4.95 -7.51 -5.36
CA ASP A 74 5.22 -6.99 -6.69
C ASP A 74 5.34 -8.16 -7.66
N CYS A 75 4.77 -8.00 -8.86
CA CYS A 75 4.85 -8.99 -9.92
C CYS A 75 5.58 -8.42 -11.15
N VAL A 76 6.31 -9.29 -11.83
CA VAL A 76 6.91 -8.98 -13.14
C VAL A 76 6.07 -9.65 -14.21
N MET A 77 5.72 -8.88 -15.24
CA MET A 77 4.90 -9.32 -16.35
C MET A 77 5.72 -9.52 -17.63
N ALA A 78 5.41 -10.57 -18.38
CA ALA A 78 5.83 -10.76 -19.76
C ALA A 78 4.62 -10.62 -20.69
N GLY A 79 4.88 -10.30 -21.96
CA GLY A 79 3.88 -10.28 -23.01
C GLY A 79 3.64 -11.68 -23.60
N GLY A 80 2.38 -12.08 -23.68
CA GLY A 80 1.95 -13.24 -24.45
C GLY A 80 0.76 -12.98 -25.34
N GLY A 81 0.21 -14.05 -25.91
CA GLY A 81 -0.71 -13.96 -27.04
C GLY A 81 0.03 -13.73 -28.36
N SER A 82 -0.68 -13.70 -29.48
CA SER A 82 -0.08 -13.61 -30.82
C SER A 82 0.72 -12.33 -31.07
N ASP A 83 0.40 -11.25 -30.36
CA ASP A 83 1.00 -9.91 -30.51
C ASP A 83 1.78 -9.45 -29.27
N GLY A 84 1.82 -10.24 -28.19
CA GLY A 84 2.51 -9.89 -26.96
C GLY A 84 1.78 -8.84 -26.11
N ALA A 85 0.53 -8.52 -26.43
CA ALA A 85 -0.25 -7.50 -25.75
C ALA A 85 -0.85 -7.98 -24.41
N LEU A 86 -0.91 -9.29 -24.17
CA LEU A 86 -1.45 -9.84 -22.93
C LEU A 86 -0.36 -9.86 -21.86
N ASP A 87 -0.62 -9.22 -20.73
CA ASP A 87 0.24 -9.31 -19.55
C ASP A 87 0.08 -10.67 -18.86
N ILE A 88 1.21 -11.32 -18.61
CA ILE A 88 1.29 -12.61 -17.93
C ILE A 88 2.29 -12.48 -16.80
N CYS A 89 1.85 -12.74 -15.57
CA CYS A 89 2.76 -12.83 -14.43
C CYS A 89 3.74 -13.99 -14.62
N VAL A 90 5.02 -13.68 -14.53
CA VAL A 90 6.15 -14.60 -14.74
C VAL A 90 7.11 -14.63 -13.58
N TRP A 91 7.03 -13.65 -12.66
CA TRP A 91 7.83 -13.60 -11.45
C TRP A 91 7.05 -12.83 -10.39
N ILE A 92 7.04 -13.34 -9.16
CA ILE A 92 6.38 -12.71 -8.02
C ILE A 92 7.34 -12.67 -6.83
N CYS A 93 7.31 -11.57 -6.08
CA CYS A 93 8.02 -11.39 -4.84
C CYS A 93 7.08 -10.89 -3.73
N LEU A 94 7.28 -11.38 -2.51
CA LEU A 94 6.61 -10.93 -1.29
C LEU A 94 7.63 -10.69 -0.17
N VAL A 95 7.48 -9.57 0.53
CA VAL A 95 8.27 -9.23 1.73
C VAL A 95 7.37 -8.86 2.91
N ASP A 96 7.85 -9.06 4.13
CA ASP A 96 7.16 -8.61 5.34
C ASP A 96 7.45 -7.13 5.67
N GLU A 97 6.90 -6.65 6.80
CA GLU A 97 7.13 -5.28 7.26
C GLU A 97 8.58 -4.99 7.66
N ASP A 98 9.36 -6.03 7.97
CA ASP A 98 10.77 -5.96 8.33
C ASP A 98 11.69 -6.09 7.11
N GLU A 99 11.10 -6.01 5.90
CA GLU A 99 11.80 -6.08 4.60
C GLU A 99 12.42 -7.46 4.33
N LYS A 100 12.02 -8.48 5.10
CA LYS A 100 12.49 -9.85 4.89
C LYS A 100 11.72 -10.51 3.76
N LEU A 101 12.45 -11.16 2.87
CA LEU A 101 11.88 -11.96 1.80
C LEU A 101 11.12 -13.16 2.38
N ILE A 102 9.83 -13.28 2.02
CA ILE A 102 8.97 -14.39 2.45
C ILE A 102 8.78 -15.40 1.31
N PHE A 103 8.53 -14.89 0.10
CA PHE A 103 8.22 -15.71 -1.06
C PHE A 103 8.72 -15.03 -2.33
N ASN A 104 9.53 -15.74 -3.11
CA ASN A 104 10.07 -15.27 -4.38
C ASN A 104 10.08 -16.44 -5.36
N THR A 105 9.34 -16.36 -6.47
CA THR A 105 9.36 -17.45 -7.45
C THR A 105 8.99 -17.01 -8.85
N PHE A 106 9.54 -17.71 -9.85
CA PHE A 106 9.04 -17.61 -11.21
C PHE A 106 7.70 -18.33 -11.34
N VAL A 107 6.80 -17.77 -12.14
CA VAL A 107 5.44 -18.27 -12.34
C VAL A 107 5.34 -18.92 -13.71
N GLN A 108 4.79 -20.13 -13.77
CA GLN A 108 4.65 -20.87 -15.01
C GLN A 108 3.62 -20.15 -15.92
N PRO A 109 4.01 -19.74 -17.13
CA PRO A 109 3.10 -19.03 -18.05
C PRO A 109 1.91 -19.90 -18.43
N GLN A 110 0.71 -19.32 -18.41
CA GLN A 110 -0.53 -20.03 -18.77
C GLN A 110 -0.76 -20.09 -20.28
N ILE A 111 -0.08 -19.23 -21.04
CA ILE A 111 -0.04 -19.19 -22.50
C ILE A 111 1.41 -18.92 -22.95
N PRO A 112 1.77 -19.17 -24.22
CA PRO A 112 3.11 -18.90 -24.72
C PRO A 112 3.50 -17.42 -24.55
N ILE A 113 4.71 -17.19 -24.06
CA ILE A 113 5.33 -15.86 -24.03
C ILE A 113 5.82 -15.55 -25.43
N THR A 114 5.42 -14.38 -25.95
CA THR A 114 5.88 -13.84 -27.24
C THR A 114 6.79 -12.63 -27.07
N ASN A 115 6.80 -12.01 -25.89
CA ASN A 115 7.70 -10.92 -25.55
C ASN A 115 8.10 -10.96 -24.07
N TYR A 116 9.34 -11.32 -23.75
CA TYR A 116 9.86 -11.35 -22.38
C TYR A 116 10.11 -9.98 -21.77
N ARG A 117 10.09 -8.91 -22.59
CA ARG A 117 10.38 -7.53 -22.17
C ARG A 117 11.75 -7.42 -21.50
N HIS A 118 12.76 -8.10 -22.05
CA HIS A 118 14.09 -8.26 -21.46
C HIS A 118 14.73 -6.96 -20.95
N GLU A 119 14.56 -5.86 -21.68
CA GLU A 119 15.08 -4.53 -21.32
C GLU A 119 14.54 -4.02 -19.99
N VAL A 120 13.30 -4.42 -19.65
CA VAL A 120 12.62 -4.01 -18.42
C VAL A 120 12.72 -5.11 -17.37
N THR A 121 12.55 -6.38 -17.73
CA THR A 121 12.38 -7.47 -16.76
C THR A 121 13.68 -8.18 -16.38
N GLY A 122 14.72 -8.08 -17.22
CA GLY A 122 15.95 -8.87 -17.07
C GLY A 122 15.73 -10.39 -17.15
N LEU A 123 14.54 -10.85 -17.54
CA LEU A 123 14.19 -12.27 -17.59
C LEU A 123 14.93 -12.97 -18.71
N LYS A 124 15.19 -14.26 -18.54
CA LYS A 124 15.70 -15.16 -19.57
C LYS A 124 14.83 -16.39 -19.59
N GLU A 125 14.77 -17.07 -20.73
CA GLU A 125 13.98 -18.29 -20.88
C GLU A 125 14.39 -19.37 -19.85
N GLU A 126 15.68 -19.44 -19.52
CA GLU A 126 16.23 -20.36 -18.51
C GLU A 126 15.62 -20.19 -17.12
N HIS A 127 15.21 -18.97 -16.74
CA HIS A 127 14.58 -18.70 -15.45
C HIS A 127 13.21 -19.40 -15.32
N LEU A 128 12.50 -19.59 -16.42
CA LEU A 128 11.16 -20.19 -16.43
C LEU A 128 11.17 -21.72 -16.45
N ARG A 129 12.35 -22.35 -16.62
CA ARG A 129 12.48 -23.81 -16.71
C ARG A 129 11.93 -24.54 -15.48
N TYR A 130 12.05 -23.93 -14.31
CA TYR A 130 11.60 -24.48 -13.02
C TYR A 130 10.52 -23.61 -12.39
N ALA A 131 9.77 -22.87 -13.20
CA ALA A 131 8.71 -21.99 -12.72
C ALA A 131 7.60 -22.76 -12.01
N MET A 132 7.09 -22.19 -10.93
CA MET A 132 6.02 -22.78 -10.14
C MET A 132 4.67 -22.64 -10.87
N PRO A 133 3.83 -23.70 -10.91
CA PRO A 133 2.48 -23.60 -11.47
C PRO A 133 1.68 -22.49 -10.80
N LEU A 134 0.95 -21.69 -11.59
CA LEU A 134 0.16 -20.56 -11.10
C LEU A 134 -0.74 -20.93 -9.92
N LYS A 135 -1.38 -22.10 -9.97
CA LYS A 135 -2.23 -22.59 -8.89
C LYS A 135 -1.48 -22.72 -7.55
N ASN A 136 -0.26 -23.24 -7.57
CA ASN A 136 0.55 -23.40 -6.36
C ASN A 136 1.01 -22.03 -5.82
N VAL A 137 1.32 -21.10 -6.73
CA VAL A 137 1.62 -19.69 -6.38
C VAL A 137 0.43 -19.05 -5.68
N GLN A 138 -0.77 -19.15 -6.26
CA GLN A 138 -2.02 -18.63 -5.68
C GLN A 138 -2.27 -19.20 -4.29
N GLU A 139 -2.15 -20.52 -4.11
CA GLU A 139 -2.34 -21.19 -2.83
C GLU A 139 -1.35 -20.69 -1.77
N LYS A 140 -0.07 -20.50 -2.13
CA LYS A 140 0.96 -19.98 -1.21
C LYS A 140 0.73 -18.52 -0.84
N VAL A 141 0.44 -17.65 -1.82
CA VAL A 141 0.14 -16.23 -1.57
C VAL A 141 -1.09 -16.10 -0.68
N LEU A 142 -2.18 -16.82 -0.97
CA LEU A 142 -3.38 -16.80 -0.13
C LEU A 142 -3.10 -17.34 1.28
N LYS A 143 -2.34 -18.43 1.42
CA LYS A 143 -1.94 -18.97 2.73
C LYS A 143 -1.23 -17.92 3.58
N LEU A 144 -0.27 -17.19 2.98
CA LEU A 144 0.47 -16.11 3.65
C LEU A 144 -0.44 -14.93 4.03
N LEU A 145 -1.30 -14.47 3.12
CA LEU A 145 -2.19 -13.32 3.35
C LEU A 145 -3.31 -13.62 4.34
N LEU A 146 -3.83 -14.85 4.34
CA LEU A 146 -4.92 -15.23 5.23
C LEU A 146 -4.43 -15.52 6.66
N ASN A 147 -3.18 -15.95 6.83
CA ASN A 147 -2.57 -16.22 8.13
C ASN A 147 -3.45 -17.13 9.02
N GLY A 148 -3.96 -18.21 8.44
CA GLY A 148 -4.84 -19.17 9.11
C GLY A 148 -6.32 -18.78 9.20
N GLU A 149 -6.71 -17.60 8.72
CA GLU A 149 -8.13 -17.22 8.60
C GLU A 149 -8.78 -17.80 7.34
N SER A 150 -10.10 -17.93 7.36
CA SER A 150 -10.86 -18.25 6.16
C SER A 150 -11.31 -16.97 5.44
N ILE A 151 -11.44 -17.04 4.11
CA ILE A 151 -11.96 -15.94 3.27
C ILE A 151 -13.32 -15.42 3.77
N GLY A 152 -14.18 -16.31 4.30
CA GLY A 152 -15.47 -15.90 4.86
C GLY A 152 -15.37 -14.99 6.09
N ARG A 153 -14.30 -15.11 6.89
CA ARG A 153 -14.08 -14.28 8.10
C ARG A 153 -13.42 -12.94 7.82
N LEU A 154 -12.82 -12.73 6.64
CA LEU A 154 -12.23 -11.42 6.25
C LEU A 154 -13.26 -10.28 6.20
N ARG A 155 -14.55 -10.61 6.14
CA ARG A 155 -15.67 -9.64 6.12
C ARG A 155 -15.89 -8.94 7.46
N SER A 156 -15.33 -9.46 8.56
CA SER A 156 -15.40 -8.84 9.87
C SER A 156 -14.11 -8.06 10.15
N ASN A 157 -14.23 -6.77 10.47
CA ASN A 157 -13.10 -5.92 10.88
C ASN A 157 -12.49 -6.44 12.21
N GLY A 158 -11.56 -7.40 12.15
CA GLY A 158 -10.90 -7.94 13.35
C GLY A 158 -10.24 -9.31 13.22
N GLY A 159 -9.81 -9.73 12.03
CA GLY A 159 -9.12 -11.02 11.80
C GLY A 159 -7.60 -10.93 11.80
N LYS A 160 -6.91 -12.08 11.75
CA LYS A 160 -5.44 -12.19 11.68
C LYS A 160 -4.84 -12.06 10.27
N ALA A 161 -5.69 -11.90 9.25
CA ALA A 161 -5.28 -11.73 7.87
C ALA A 161 -4.43 -10.46 7.69
N LYS A 162 -3.51 -10.50 6.73
CA LYS A 162 -2.50 -9.46 6.51
C LYS A 162 -2.98 -8.43 5.49
N LEU A 163 -2.61 -7.16 5.68
CA LEU A 163 -2.83 -6.16 4.64
C LEU A 163 -1.93 -6.49 3.44
N LEU A 164 -2.45 -6.36 2.22
CA LEU A 164 -1.67 -6.51 1.00
C LEU A 164 -1.28 -5.11 0.50
N VAL A 165 0.02 -4.85 0.44
CA VAL A 165 0.61 -3.58 0.02
C VAL A 165 1.24 -3.75 -1.35
N GLY A 166 1.11 -2.77 -2.23
CA GLY A 166 1.70 -2.83 -3.57
C GLY A 166 1.56 -1.54 -4.36
N HIS A 167 1.87 -1.61 -5.65
CA HIS A 167 1.71 -0.52 -6.61
C HIS A 167 0.94 -1.05 -7.82
N ASP A 168 -0.28 -0.57 -8.02
CA ASP A 168 -1.21 -1.07 -9.05
C ASP A 168 -1.61 -2.54 -8.83
N LEU A 169 -2.01 -2.84 -7.58
CA LEU A 169 -2.33 -4.20 -7.12
C LEU A 169 -3.46 -4.87 -7.91
N GLU A 170 -4.37 -4.08 -8.48
CA GLU A 170 -5.45 -4.59 -9.34
C GLU A 170 -4.86 -5.33 -10.54
N HIS A 171 -3.88 -4.73 -11.21
CA HIS A 171 -3.20 -5.35 -12.35
C HIS A 171 -2.46 -6.65 -11.96
N ASP A 172 -1.75 -6.63 -10.83
CA ASP A 172 -1.05 -7.81 -10.32
C ASP A 172 -2.01 -8.97 -9.99
N LEU A 173 -3.08 -8.66 -9.25
CA LEU A 173 -4.08 -9.64 -8.83
C LEU A 173 -4.85 -10.22 -10.02
N ASP A 174 -5.15 -9.40 -11.03
CA ASP A 174 -5.77 -9.84 -12.29
C ASP A 174 -4.87 -10.83 -13.04
N CYS A 175 -3.58 -10.50 -13.18
CA CYS A 175 -2.59 -11.39 -13.82
C CYS A 175 -2.41 -12.70 -13.06
N LEU A 176 -2.50 -12.65 -11.73
CA LEU A 176 -2.48 -13.83 -10.86
C LEU A 176 -3.84 -14.56 -10.81
N ARG A 177 -4.92 -14.00 -11.36
CA ARG A 177 -6.30 -14.49 -11.24
C ARG A 177 -6.73 -14.69 -9.77
N MET A 178 -6.34 -13.75 -8.92
CA MET A 178 -6.61 -13.75 -7.49
C MET A 178 -7.55 -12.62 -7.12
N ASN A 179 -8.30 -12.81 -6.04
CA ASN A 179 -9.12 -11.75 -5.45
C ASN A 179 -8.73 -11.61 -3.98
N TYR A 180 -8.55 -10.36 -3.53
CA TYR A 180 -8.32 -10.05 -2.13
C TYR A 180 -9.19 -8.86 -1.73
N PRO A 181 -9.84 -8.85 -0.55
CA PRO A 181 -10.84 -7.83 -0.23
C PRO A 181 -10.28 -6.40 -0.23
N ASP A 182 -10.99 -5.48 -0.89
CA ASP A 182 -10.58 -4.09 -1.10
C ASP A 182 -10.17 -3.37 0.18
N HIS A 183 -10.87 -3.61 1.30
CA HIS A 183 -10.55 -2.96 2.58
C HIS A 183 -9.21 -3.42 3.19
N MET A 184 -8.65 -4.52 2.69
CA MET A 184 -7.35 -5.08 3.05
C MET A 184 -6.23 -4.67 2.07
N LEU A 185 -6.56 -4.06 0.94
CA LEU A 185 -5.58 -3.56 -0.03
C LEU A 185 -5.01 -2.20 0.39
N ARG A 186 -3.72 -2.01 0.17
CA ARG A 186 -2.97 -0.77 0.39
C ARG A 186 -2.16 -0.49 -0.86
N ASP A 187 -2.87 -0.02 -1.88
CA ASP A 187 -2.30 0.27 -3.19
C ASP A 187 -1.78 1.72 -3.25
N THR A 188 -0.46 1.86 -3.43
CA THR A 188 0.21 3.15 -3.56
C THR A 188 -0.16 3.91 -4.84
N ALA A 189 -0.60 3.22 -5.90
CA ALA A 189 -1.07 3.86 -7.14
C ALA A 189 -2.47 4.48 -7.00
N ARG A 190 -3.28 3.98 -6.05
CA ARG A 190 -4.67 4.40 -5.80
C ARG A 190 -4.85 5.18 -4.50
N TYR A 191 -3.79 5.39 -3.73
CA TYR A 191 -3.87 6.13 -2.48
C TYR A 191 -3.84 7.63 -2.75
N HIS A 192 -4.98 8.32 -2.58
CA HIS A 192 -5.16 9.74 -2.91
C HIS A 192 -3.99 10.67 -2.54
N PRO A 193 -3.37 10.60 -1.33
CA PRO A 193 -2.22 11.43 -0.97
C PRO A 193 -0.97 11.22 -1.83
N LEU A 194 -0.84 10.08 -2.50
CA LEU A 194 0.26 9.72 -3.39
C LEU A 194 -0.10 9.88 -4.87
N MET A 195 -1.33 10.23 -5.19
CA MET A 195 -1.79 10.41 -6.57
C MET A 195 -1.57 11.84 -7.05
N LYS A 196 -1.54 12.01 -8.38
CA LYS A 196 -1.58 13.33 -9.00
C LYS A 196 -2.90 14.02 -8.65
N THR A 197 -2.94 15.34 -8.79
CA THR A 197 -4.16 16.14 -8.57
C THR A 197 -5.31 15.77 -9.52
N ASN A 198 -5.00 15.17 -10.67
CA ASN A 198 -6.00 14.66 -11.63
C ASN A 198 -6.38 13.19 -11.37
N LEU A 199 -6.02 12.64 -10.21
CA LEU A 199 -6.28 11.25 -9.82
C LEU A 199 -5.61 10.19 -10.72
N VAL A 200 -4.56 10.57 -11.44
CA VAL A 200 -3.70 9.61 -12.15
C VAL A 200 -2.57 9.18 -11.23
N SER A 201 -2.18 7.91 -11.29
CA SER A 201 -1.05 7.39 -10.52
C SER A 201 0.27 8.07 -10.92
N HIS A 202 1.15 8.23 -9.93
CA HIS A 202 2.57 8.44 -10.17
C HIS A 202 3.26 7.09 -10.34
N SER A 203 4.38 7.03 -11.06
CA SER A 203 5.19 5.82 -11.09
C SER A 203 5.83 5.56 -9.72
N LEU A 204 6.08 4.29 -9.39
CA LEU A 204 6.81 3.92 -8.19
C LEU A 204 8.17 4.62 -8.10
N LYS A 205 8.86 4.81 -9.22
CA LYS A 205 10.11 5.58 -9.30
C LYS A 205 9.94 7.03 -8.83
N TYR A 206 8.87 7.69 -9.25
CA TYR A 206 8.60 9.04 -8.76
C TYR A 206 8.31 9.03 -7.26
N LEU A 207 7.50 8.08 -6.77
CA LEU A 207 7.10 8.02 -5.37
C LEU A 207 8.29 7.75 -4.44
N THR A 208 9.16 6.81 -4.80
CA THR A 208 10.38 6.50 -4.02
C THR A 208 11.30 7.70 -3.91
N ARG A 209 11.55 8.39 -5.03
CA ARG A 209 12.35 9.62 -5.03
C ARG A 209 11.68 10.74 -4.21
N ALA A 210 10.39 10.95 -4.38
CA ALA A 210 9.66 12.05 -3.75
C ALA A 210 9.48 11.86 -2.23
N TYR A 211 9.24 10.63 -1.77
CA TYR A 211 8.82 10.37 -0.38
C TYR A 211 9.83 9.58 0.45
N LEU A 212 10.77 8.88 -0.18
CA LEU A 212 11.81 8.09 0.51
C LEU A 212 13.22 8.65 0.31
N GLY A 213 13.44 9.45 -0.73
CA GLY A 213 14.71 10.14 -0.98
C GLY A 213 15.74 9.32 -1.78
N TYR A 214 15.33 8.21 -2.38
CA TYR A 214 16.19 7.40 -3.25
C TYR A 214 15.50 7.04 -4.56
N ASP A 215 16.30 6.77 -5.59
CA ASP A 215 15.84 6.25 -6.88
C ASP A 215 15.92 4.72 -6.89
N ILE A 216 14.87 4.07 -7.40
CA ILE A 216 14.93 2.67 -7.82
C ILE A 216 15.52 2.57 -9.24
N ARG A 217 16.08 1.40 -9.57
CA ARG A 217 16.74 1.20 -10.87
C ARG A 217 15.76 1.27 -12.04
N GLN A 218 16.29 1.63 -13.21
CA GLN A 218 15.55 1.64 -14.48
C GLN A 218 15.89 0.46 -15.39
N ASP A 219 17.05 -0.17 -15.20
CA ASP A 219 17.67 -1.13 -16.11
C ASP A 219 17.47 -2.59 -15.67
N GLY A 220 16.30 -2.89 -15.11
CA GLY A 220 15.92 -4.22 -14.65
C GLY A 220 14.97 -4.14 -13.45
N HIS A 221 13.75 -4.62 -13.64
CA HIS A 221 12.68 -4.66 -12.65
C HIS A 221 13.02 -5.74 -11.62
N ASP A 222 13.58 -5.32 -10.49
CA ASP A 222 13.83 -6.19 -9.34
C ASP A 222 12.58 -6.17 -8.44
N PRO A 223 11.77 -7.25 -8.43
CA PRO A 223 10.53 -7.26 -7.68
C PRO A 223 10.78 -7.18 -6.16
N TYR A 224 11.97 -7.53 -5.67
CA TYR A 224 12.33 -7.34 -4.27
C TYR A 224 12.54 -5.85 -3.94
N GLU A 225 13.28 -5.12 -4.78
CA GLU A 225 13.48 -3.66 -4.61
C GLU A 225 12.12 -2.93 -4.60
N ASN A 226 11.21 -3.31 -5.51
CA ASN A 226 9.87 -2.74 -5.58
C ASN A 226 9.04 -3.08 -4.34
N CYS A 227 9.01 -4.34 -3.92
CA CYS A 227 8.35 -4.81 -2.69
C CYS A 227 8.79 -3.99 -1.46
N VAL A 228 10.10 -3.84 -1.27
CA VAL A 228 10.65 -3.06 -0.15
C VAL A 228 10.26 -1.58 -0.29
N SER A 229 10.30 -1.04 -1.50
CA SER A 229 9.94 0.34 -1.79
C SER A 229 8.47 0.66 -1.44
N VAL A 230 7.53 -0.18 -1.89
CA VAL A 230 6.10 0.00 -1.57
C VAL A 230 5.81 -0.21 -0.08
N MET A 231 6.50 -1.16 0.57
CA MET A 231 6.39 -1.36 2.02
C MET A 231 6.85 -0.12 2.79
N ARG A 232 7.99 0.48 2.39
CA ARG A 232 8.51 1.72 3.00
C ARG A 232 7.57 2.90 2.76
N LEU A 233 7.00 3.06 1.56
CA LEU A 233 5.98 4.06 1.28
C LEU A 233 4.75 3.88 2.17
N TYR A 234 4.25 2.64 2.29
CA TYR A 234 3.15 2.31 3.18
C TYR A 234 3.45 2.68 4.62
N LYS A 235 4.59 2.24 5.17
CA LYS A 235 5.03 2.56 6.53
C LYS A 235 5.17 4.07 6.73
N ARG A 236 5.65 4.82 5.72
CA ARG A 236 5.73 6.29 5.76
C ARG A 236 4.35 6.92 5.94
N MET A 237 3.41 6.59 5.06
CA MET A 237 2.05 7.13 5.11
C MET A 237 1.29 6.68 6.37
N ARG A 238 1.50 5.43 6.79
CA ARG A 238 0.96 4.86 8.04
C ARG A 238 1.47 5.59 9.29
N SER A 239 2.69 6.13 9.26
CA SER A 239 3.29 6.86 10.38
C SER A 239 2.84 8.32 10.50
N LEU A 240 2.05 8.83 9.56
CA LEU A 240 1.58 10.22 9.60
C LEU A 240 0.55 10.44 10.72
N ASP A 241 0.67 11.57 11.41
CA ASP A 241 -0.24 11.93 12.48
C ASP A 241 -1.61 12.37 11.94
N HIS A 242 -2.61 11.56 12.20
CA HIS A 242 -3.99 11.95 11.99
C HIS A 242 -4.47 12.82 13.14
N ARG A 243 -4.46 14.13 12.95
CA ARG A 243 -5.02 15.08 13.92
C ARG A 243 -6.52 14.77 14.05
N ARG A 244 -6.91 14.17 15.18
CA ARG A 244 -8.32 14.09 15.56
C ARG A 244 -8.83 15.54 15.58
N GLN A 245 -9.97 15.82 14.95
CA GLN A 245 -10.79 16.92 15.45
C GLN A 245 -11.04 16.61 16.92
N VAL A 246 -10.41 17.40 17.81
CA VAL A 246 -10.63 17.29 19.25
C VAL A 246 -12.10 17.60 19.45
N MET A 247 -12.92 16.58 19.70
CA MET A 247 -14.26 16.77 20.23
C MET A 247 -14.09 17.49 21.56
N THR A 248 -14.28 18.80 21.58
CA THR A 248 -14.40 19.56 22.82
C THR A 248 -15.62 19.01 23.54
N ARG A 249 -15.38 18.29 24.64
CA ARG A 249 -16.42 17.85 25.59
C ARG A 249 -17.06 19.09 26.20
N SER A 250 -18.10 19.61 25.56
CA SER A 250 -19.05 20.49 26.23
C SER A 250 -19.79 19.65 27.26
N VAL A 251 -19.53 19.91 28.54
CA VAL A 251 -20.16 19.23 29.67
C VAL A 251 -21.59 19.73 29.78
N THR A 252 -22.56 18.96 29.30
CA THR A 252 -23.94 19.03 29.79
C THR A 252 -24.43 17.63 30.16
N PRO A 253 -25.00 17.44 31.37
CA PRO A 253 -25.39 16.13 31.86
C PRO A 253 -26.83 15.80 31.46
N SER A 254 -27.02 15.25 30.26
CA SER A 254 -28.11 14.30 30.05
C SER A 254 -27.83 13.41 28.83
N CYS A 255 -27.81 12.11 29.10
CA CYS A 255 -27.89 10.97 28.19
C CYS A 255 -27.34 11.16 26.76
N ILE A 256 -26.06 10.81 26.56
CA ILE A 256 -25.46 10.69 25.24
C ILE A 256 -25.10 9.22 24.99
N GLN A 257 -26.00 8.51 24.32
CA GLN A 257 -25.63 7.47 23.36
C GLN A 257 -25.65 8.12 21.99
N TYR A 258 -24.52 8.70 21.55
CA TYR A 258 -24.38 9.09 20.15
C TYR A 258 -23.88 7.88 19.36
N VAL A 259 -24.84 7.09 18.87
CA VAL A 259 -24.61 6.29 17.66
C VAL A 259 -24.54 7.31 16.52
N ALA A 260 -23.36 7.51 15.95
CA ALA A 260 -23.18 8.45 14.84
C ALA A 260 -24.01 7.99 13.63
N PRO A 261 -24.88 8.84 13.05
CA PRO A 261 -25.60 8.46 11.84
C PRO A 261 -24.61 8.43 10.68
N ASN A 262 -24.35 7.24 10.14
CA ASN A 262 -23.66 7.09 8.85
C ASN A 262 -24.52 7.74 7.77
N LEU A 263 -23.92 8.37 6.76
CA LEU A 263 -24.64 8.86 5.58
C LEU A 263 -25.47 7.72 4.91
N ASP A 264 -24.98 6.48 5.03
CA ASP A 264 -25.64 5.23 4.63
C ASP A 264 -26.96 4.92 5.35
N SER A 265 -27.31 5.69 6.40
CA SER A 265 -28.56 5.53 7.16
C SER A 265 -29.70 6.44 6.70
N HIS A 266 -29.42 7.40 5.80
CA HIS A 266 -30.42 8.31 5.26
C HIS A 266 -30.95 7.81 3.91
N SER A 267 -32.27 7.85 3.71
CA SER A 267 -32.82 7.51 2.39
C SER A 267 -32.49 8.61 1.38
N ALA A 268 -32.41 8.28 0.10
CA ALA A 268 -32.16 9.27 -0.96
C ALA A 268 -33.14 10.46 -0.92
N LYS A 269 -34.40 10.21 -0.50
CA LYS A 269 -35.44 11.23 -0.32
C LYS A 269 -35.19 12.17 0.86
N ASP A 270 -34.39 11.75 1.84
CA ASP A 270 -34.03 12.57 2.99
C ASP A 270 -32.84 13.47 2.65
N LEU A 271 -31.90 12.97 1.85
CA LEU A 271 -30.76 13.74 1.34
C LEU A 271 -31.21 14.83 0.35
N GLU A 272 -32.21 14.57 -0.49
CA GLU A 272 -32.76 15.56 -1.44
C GLU A 272 -33.46 16.74 -0.77
N LYS A 273 -33.87 16.61 0.50
CA LYS A 273 -34.54 17.68 1.27
C LYS A 273 -33.57 18.53 2.09
N MET A 274 -32.32 18.11 2.19
CA MET A 274 -31.30 18.83 2.94
C MET A 274 -30.79 20.02 2.13
N THR A 275 -30.49 21.09 2.84
CA THR A 275 -29.78 22.23 2.28
C THR A 275 -28.32 21.84 1.94
N PRO A 276 -27.66 22.55 1.02
CA PRO A 276 -26.24 22.33 0.73
C PRO A 276 -25.34 22.39 1.98
N ASP A 277 -25.66 23.24 2.94
CA ASP A 277 -24.91 23.38 4.19
C ASP A 277 -25.10 22.16 5.11
N GLU A 278 -26.31 21.62 5.22
CA GLU A 278 -26.59 20.38 5.97
C GLU A 278 -25.91 19.17 5.32
N LEU A 279 -25.96 19.06 3.99
CA LEU A 279 -25.24 18.03 3.25
C LEU A 279 -23.74 18.13 3.45
N TYR A 280 -23.19 19.34 3.50
CA TYR A 280 -21.77 19.57 3.74
C TYR A 280 -21.35 19.18 5.17
N GLU A 281 -22.13 19.55 6.19
CA GLU A 281 -21.86 19.18 7.60
C GLU A 281 -21.99 17.67 7.84
N MET A 282 -22.87 16.99 7.10
CA MET A 282 -23.01 15.54 7.15
C MET A 282 -22.01 14.78 6.27
N SER A 283 -21.39 15.48 5.30
CA SER A 283 -20.43 14.90 4.38
C SER A 283 -19.20 14.44 5.15
N ARG A 284 -19.03 13.12 5.24
CA ARG A 284 -17.78 12.51 5.68
C ARG A 284 -17.09 11.90 4.48
N THR A 285 -15.79 12.17 4.36
CA THR A 285 -14.97 11.48 3.37
C THR A 285 -14.97 9.99 3.69
N ASN A 286 -15.33 9.15 2.73
CA ASN A 286 -15.11 7.71 2.78
C ASN A 286 -13.61 7.34 2.63
N PHE A 287 -12.73 8.33 2.50
CA PHE A 287 -11.30 8.16 2.43
C PHE A 287 -10.74 7.50 3.69
N LYS A 288 -10.17 6.31 3.52
CA LYS A 288 -9.50 5.57 4.59
C LYS A 288 -8.02 5.89 4.62
N CYS A 289 -7.61 6.74 5.56
CA CYS A 289 -6.20 7.06 5.74
C CYS A 289 -5.43 5.88 6.36
N TRP A 290 -4.24 5.56 5.84
CA TRP A 290 -3.43 4.43 6.29
C TRP A 290 -2.89 4.59 7.71
N CYS A 291 -2.87 5.80 8.26
CA CYS A 291 -2.58 6.06 9.68
C CYS A 291 -3.52 5.33 10.66
N HIS A 292 -4.73 4.93 10.19
CA HIS A 292 -5.66 4.15 11.01
C HIS A 292 -5.20 2.70 11.20
N ASP A 293 -4.30 2.20 10.35
CA ASP A 293 -3.78 0.84 10.47
C ASP A 293 -2.91 0.69 11.72
N SER A 294 -2.12 1.72 12.08
CA SER A 294 -1.35 1.78 13.33
C SER A 294 -2.23 1.73 14.59
N ARG A 295 -3.49 2.16 14.49
CA ARG A 295 -4.40 2.35 15.64
C ARG A 295 -5.28 1.13 15.93
N ARG A 296 -5.38 0.17 15.00
CA ARG A 296 -6.07 -1.11 15.24
C ARG A 296 -5.34 -2.01 16.25
N VAL A 297 -4.09 -1.67 16.58
CA VAL A 297 -3.25 -2.37 17.57
C VAL A 297 -3.60 -1.96 19.01
N MET A 298 -4.29 -0.83 19.23
CA MET A 298 -4.54 -0.29 20.57
C MET A 298 -5.98 -0.51 21.09
N GLN A 299 -6.77 -1.41 20.47
CA GLN A 299 -8.17 -1.64 20.83
C GLN A 299 -8.51 -3.10 21.16
N THR A 300 -7.53 -3.90 21.56
CA THR A 300 -7.73 -5.24 22.12
C THR A 300 -7.50 -5.25 23.62
#